data_AF-A0A839JH70-F1
#
_entry.id   AF-A0A839JH70-F1
#
_cell.length_a   1.000
_cell.length_b   1.000
_cell.length_c   1.000
_cell.angle_alpha   90.00
_cell.angle_beta   90.00
_cell.angle_gamma   90.00
#
_symmetry.space_group_name_H-M   'P 1'
#
loop_
_entity.id
_entity.type
_entity.pdbx_description
1 polymer ?
#
loop_
_entity_poly.entity_id
_entity_poly.type
_entity_poly.pdbx_seq_one_letter_code
_entity_poly.pdbx_strand_id
1 'polypeptide(L)'
;MKYIVVYNIKNFESAYCFDSISEANHYINECSDFLGKDLKKLKKIKDHEFEMQVRQFEQKILIKILECKDSDVSFELSVSEGEKITETKQFESREEAVQFVKKELAKFEEKAEESEDETGDWSVIKDRKVTHQYILTLVLKNQKSSTGENTKRYANSNMNYFLKQRKDGLNQIAKNDTAAARSGG
;
A
#
# COMPACT_ATOMS: atom_id res chain seq x y z
N MET A 1 -15.83 3.82 -14.49
CA MET A 1 -16.03 3.22 -13.14
C MET A 1 -14.67 2.71 -12.70
N LYS A 2 -14.31 2.91 -11.43
CA LYS A 2 -13.10 2.35 -10.82
C LYS A 2 -13.48 1.28 -9.80
N TYR A 3 -12.59 0.32 -9.64
CA TYR A 3 -12.70 -0.77 -8.68
C TYR A 3 -11.54 -0.67 -7.68
N ILE A 4 -11.87 -0.39 -6.42
CA ILE A 4 -10.88 -0.10 -5.38
C ILE A 4 -10.72 -1.32 -4.49
N VAL A 5 -9.56 -1.97 -4.55
CA VAL A 5 -9.21 -3.05 -3.63
C VAL A 5 -8.69 -2.41 -2.34
N VAL A 6 -9.52 -2.39 -1.32
CA VAL A 6 -9.14 -1.99 0.05
C VAL A 6 -8.71 -3.25 0.79
N TYR A 7 -7.54 -3.24 1.40
CA TYR A 7 -7.12 -4.27 2.32
C TYR A 7 -6.82 -3.68 3.69
N ASN A 8 -7.23 -4.41 4.72
CA ASN A 8 -7.04 -4.06 6.11
C ASN A 8 -6.34 -5.21 6.83
N ILE A 9 -5.31 -4.86 7.59
CA ILE A 9 -4.66 -5.75 8.54
C ILE A 9 -4.35 -4.95 9.81
N LYS A 10 -4.90 -5.38 10.95
CA LYS A 10 -4.66 -4.71 12.23
C LYS A 10 -5.17 -3.26 12.17
N ASN A 11 -4.29 -2.28 12.39
CA ASN A 11 -4.57 -0.85 12.31
C ASN A 11 -4.09 -0.23 10.99
N PHE A 12 -3.67 -1.05 10.03
CA PHE A 12 -3.23 -0.59 8.72
C PHE A 12 -4.31 -0.85 7.68
N GLU A 13 -4.70 0.20 6.98
CA GLU A 13 -5.67 0.15 5.88
C GLU A 13 -5.06 0.85 4.67
N SER A 14 -5.07 0.17 3.53
CA SER A 14 -4.53 0.68 2.27
C SER A 14 -5.45 0.27 1.14
N ALA A 15 -5.37 1.01 0.04
CA ALA A 15 -6.22 0.79 -1.12
C ALA A 15 -5.45 0.94 -2.41
N TYR A 16 -5.83 0.16 -3.42
CA TYR A 16 -5.30 0.24 -4.78
C TYR A 16 -6.44 0.28 -5.80
N CYS A 17 -6.24 1.02 -6.89
CA CYS A 17 -7.28 1.35 -7.87
C CYS A 17 -7.09 0.53 -9.15
N PHE A 18 -8.20 0.07 -9.74
CA PHE A 18 -8.24 -0.70 -10.98
C PHE A 18 -9.36 -0.20 -11.90
N ASP A 19 -9.22 -0.39 -13.21
CA ASP A 19 -10.19 0.02 -14.22
C ASP A 19 -11.30 -1.00 -14.41
N SER A 20 -11.07 -2.25 -14.02
CA SER A 20 -12.06 -3.32 -14.11
C SER A 20 -12.14 -4.19 -12.86
N ILE A 21 -13.32 -4.78 -12.66
CA ILE A 21 -13.51 -5.78 -11.62
C ILE A 21 -12.66 -7.03 -11.84
N SER A 22 -12.36 -7.35 -13.11
CA SER A 22 -11.52 -8.49 -13.47
C SER A 22 -10.09 -8.29 -13.00
N GLU A 23 -9.51 -7.10 -13.23
CA GLU A 23 -8.18 -6.74 -12.75
C GLU A 23 -8.13 -6.72 -11.22
N ALA A 24 -9.13 -6.14 -10.56
CA ALA A 24 -9.20 -6.13 -9.10
C ALA A 24 -9.24 -7.55 -8.51
N ASN A 25 -10.01 -8.48 -9.09
CA ASN A 25 -10.01 -9.88 -8.67
C ASN A 25 -8.70 -10.61 -9.01
N HIS A 26 -8.15 -10.34 -10.20
CA HIS A 26 -6.87 -10.92 -10.63
C HIS A 26 -5.77 -10.54 -9.65
N TYR A 27 -5.68 -9.26 -9.28
CA TYR A 27 -4.75 -8.74 -8.29
C TYR A 27 -4.84 -9.45 -6.93
N ILE A 28 -6.05 -9.71 -6.42
CA ILE A 28 -6.25 -10.46 -5.16
C ILE A 28 -5.70 -11.89 -5.29
N ASN A 29 -5.94 -12.52 -6.44
CA ASN A 29 -5.43 -13.86 -6.72
C ASN A 29 -3.91 -13.87 -6.86
N GLU A 30 -3.32 -12.89 -7.55
CA GLU A 30 -1.85 -12.76 -7.66
C GLU A 30 -1.20 -12.60 -6.29
N CYS A 31 -1.78 -11.80 -5.40
CA CYS A 31 -1.31 -11.67 -4.01
C CYS A 31 -1.40 -12.99 -3.23
N SER A 32 -2.45 -13.77 -3.48
CA SER A 32 -2.63 -15.11 -2.91
C SER A 32 -1.58 -16.09 -3.45
N ASP A 33 -1.34 -16.08 -4.75
CA ASP A 33 -0.38 -16.96 -5.42
C ASP A 33 1.06 -16.64 -5.03
N PHE A 34 1.39 -15.34 -4.88
CA PHE A 34 2.68 -14.88 -4.36
C PHE A 34 3.02 -15.49 -2.99
N LEU A 35 2.02 -15.64 -2.13
CA LEU A 35 2.20 -16.25 -0.81
C LEU A 35 2.45 -17.75 -0.90
N GLY A 36 1.90 -18.45 -1.91
CA GLY A 36 2.10 -19.87 -2.15
C GLY A 36 1.88 -20.70 -0.88
N LYS A 37 2.92 -21.41 -0.42
CA LYS A 37 2.85 -22.24 0.80
C LYS A 37 2.57 -21.47 2.10
N ASP A 38 2.87 -20.17 2.12
CA ASP A 38 2.67 -19.30 3.28
C ASP A 38 1.20 -18.88 3.41
N LEU A 39 0.41 -19.00 2.34
CA LEU A 39 -1.03 -18.84 2.40
C LEU A 39 -1.64 -20.01 3.18
N LYS A 40 -2.42 -19.70 4.22
CA LYS A 40 -3.23 -20.70 4.91
C LYS A 40 -4.59 -20.85 4.25
N LYS A 41 -5.22 -19.73 3.88
CA LYS A 41 -6.55 -19.72 3.26
C LYS A 41 -6.83 -18.38 2.59
N LEU A 42 -7.42 -18.42 1.39
CA LEU A 42 -8.19 -17.31 0.84
C LEU A 42 -9.65 -17.73 0.83
N LYS A 43 -10.53 -16.96 1.47
CA LYS A 43 -11.96 -17.25 1.59
C LYS A 43 -12.76 -16.06 1.06
N LYS A 44 -13.60 -16.29 0.04
CA LYS A 44 -14.67 -15.33 -0.31
C LYS A 44 -15.72 -15.34 0.81
N ILE A 45 -15.96 -14.19 1.44
CA ILE A 45 -16.99 -14.05 2.48
C ILE A 45 -18.35 -13.84 1.81
N LYS A 46 -18.40 -12.92 0.84
CA LYS A 46 -19.54 -12.62 -0.02
C LYS A 46 -19.02 -11.93 -1.28
N ASP A 47 -19.91 -11.45 -2.14
CA ASP A 47 -19.49 -10.68 -3.31
C ASP A 47 -18.63 -9.48 -2.89
N HIS A 48 -17.49 -9.34 -3.58
CA HIS A 48 -16.51 -8.27 -3.36
C HIS A 48 -15.88 -8.21 -1.96
N GLU A 49 -16.05 -9.22 -1.11
CA GLU A 49 -15.38 -9.29 0.19
C GLU A 49 -14.67 -10.64 0.40
N PHE A 50 -13.40 -10.57 0.80
CA PHE A 50 -12.51 -11.71 0.97
C PHE A 50 -11.77 -11.63 2.30
N GLU A 51 -11.40 -12.79 2.81
CA GLU A 51 -10.51 -12.97 3.97
C GLU A 51 -9.29 -13.77 3.53
N MET A 52 -8.11 -13.19 3.70
CA MET A 52 -6.83 -13.86 3.46
C MET A 52 -6.15 -14.13 4.80
N GLN A 53 -5.84 -15.40 5.05
CA GLN A 53 -5.09 -15.85 6.22
C GLN A 53 -3.71 -16.33 5.77
N VAL A 54 -2.66 -15.69 6.26
CA VAL A 54 -1.26 -16.05 6.03
C VAL A 54 -0.75 -16.80 7.26
N ARG A 55 -0.03 -17.92 7.09
CA ARG A 55 0.40 -18.80 8.19
C ARG A 55 1.28 -18.09 9.22
N GLN A 56 2.16 -17.23 8.73
CA GLN A 56 3.11 -16.49 9.58
C GLN A 56 2.49 -15.21 10.17
N PHE A 57 1.30 -14.80 9.71
CA PHE A 57 0.61 -13.66 10.28
C PHE A 57 -0.37 -14.16 11.32
N GLU A 58 -0.29 -13.62 12.53
CA GLU A 58 -1.29 -13.89 13.56
C GLU A 58 -2.69 -13.40 13.15
N GLN A 59 -2.74 -12.45 12.21
CA GLN A 59 -3.95 -11.74 11.84
C GLN A 59 -4.35 -11.99 10.40
N LYS A 60 -5.66 -11.92 10.18
CA LYS A 60 -6.28 -12.03 8.87
C LYS A 60 -6.25 -10.69 8.17
N ILE A 61 -6.07 -10.72 6.85
CA ILE A 61 -6.20 -9.57 5.98
C ILE A 61 -7.63 -9.60 5.46
N LEU A 62 -8.39 -8.54 5.74
CA LEU A 62 -9.73 -8.36 5.19
C LEU A 62 -9.61 -7.53 3.91
N ILE A 63 -10.17 -8.03 2.82
CA ILE A 63 -10.06 -7.42 1.50
C ILE A 63 -11.47 -7.11 1.01
N LYS A 64 -11.70 -5.90 0.50
CA LYS A 64 -12.95 -5.46 -0.09
C LYS A 64 -12.71 -4.81 -1.44
N ILE A 65 -13.60 -5.05 -2.40
CA ILE A 65 -13.64 -4.30 -3.65
C ILE A 65 -14.78 -3.30 -3.58
N LEU A 66 -14.46 -2.01 -3.70
CA LEU A 66 -15.45 -0.94 -3.76
C LEU A 66 -15.62 -0.49 -5.21
N GLU A 67 -16.86 -0.37 -5.66
CA GLU A 67 -17.17 0.24 -6.96
C GLU A 67 -17.37 1.74 -6.78
N CYS A 68 -16.59 2.53 -7.52
CA CYS A 68 -16.60 3.99 -7.43
C CYS A 68 -16.77 4.61 -8.82
N LYS A 69 -17.43 5.77 -8.90
CA LYS A 69 -17.37 6.56 -10.13
C LYS A 69 -15.98 7.14 -10.27
N ASP A 70 -15.52 7.33 -11.50
CA ASP A 70 -14.17 7.85 -11.77
C ASP A 70 -14.01 9.25 -11.15
N SER A 71 -15.06 10.06 -11.20
CA SER A 71 -15.12 11.40 -10.58
C SER A 71 -14.98 11.40 -9.05
N ASP A 72 -15.23 10.26 -8.40
CA ASP A 72 -15.15 10.12 -6.95
C ASP A 72 -13.77 9.63 -6.49
N VAL A 73 -12.84 9.32 -7.40
CA VAL A 73 -11.49 8.85 -7.10
C VAL A 73 -10.48 9.93 -7.44
N SER A 74 -9.58 10.24 -6.50
CA SER A 74 -8.44 11.12 -6.75
C SER A 74 -7.24 10.69 -5.92
N PHE A 75 -6.05 11.15 -6.30
CA PHE A 75 -4.82 10.88 -5.58
C PHE A 75 -4.28 12.18 -5.00
N GLU A 76 -3.86 12.15 -3.75
CA GLU A 76 -3.32 13.31 -3.04
C GLU A 76 -1.89 13.00 -2.59
N LEU A 77 -0.94 13.81 -3.05
CA LEU A 77 0.46 13.72 -2.68
C LEU A 77 0.76 14.80 -1.64
N SER A 78 1.08 14.38 -0.42
CA SER A 78 1.62 15.27 0.61
C SER A 78 3.13 15.37 0.47
N VAL A 79 3.66 16.59 0.46
CA VAL A 79 5.09 16.88 0.47
C VAL A 79 5.46 17.48 1.82
N SER A 80 6.45 16.89 2.47
CA SER A 80 6.97 17.37 3.76
C SER A 80 8.44 17.74 3.63
N GLU A 81 8.83 18.83 4.28
CA GLU A 81 10.22 19.18 4.56
C GLU A 81 10.48 18.98 6.05
N GLY A 82 11.31 17.98 6.38
CA GLY A 82 11.41 17.46 7.74
C GLY A 82 10.04 16.95 8.24
N GLU A 83 9.58 17.45 9.38
CA GLU A 83 8.30 17.05 9.99
C GLU A 83 7.09 17.87 9.51
N LYS A 84 7.31 18.90 8.68
CA LYS A 84 6.26 19.84 8.29
C LYS A 84 5.78 19.56 6.87
N ILE A 85 4.48 19.34 6.71
CA ILE A 85 3.84 19.34 5.38
C ILE A 85 3.92 20.75 4.80
N THR A 86 4.58 20.89 3.66
CA THR A 86 4.77 22.16 2.94
C THR A 86 3.83 22.30 1.76
N GLU A 87 3.42 21.18 1.15
CA GLU A 87 2.57 21.18 -0.03
C GLU A 87 1.65 19.96 -0.08
N THR A 88 0.48 20.12 -0.70
CA THR A 88 -0.42 19.02 -1.02
C THR A 88 -0.89 19.18 -2.46
N LYS A 89 -0.65 18.18 -3.30
CA LYS A 89 -1.05 18.17 -4.72
C LYS A 89 -2.09 17.10 -4.99
N GLN A 90 -3.03 17.39 -5.88
CA GLN A 90 -4.01 16.42 -6.34
C GLN A 90 -3.70 15.95 -7.76
N PHE A 91 -3.94 14.67 -8.02
CA PHE A 91 -3.75 13.99 -9.30
C PHE A 91 -4.97 13.15 -9.62
N GLU A 92 -5.22 12.93 -10.91
CA GLU A 92 -6.33 12.09 -11.39
C GLU A 92 -5.94 10.61 -11.41
N SER A 93 -4.65 10.32 -11.49
CA SER A 93 -4.10 8.96 -11.52
C SER A 93 -2.88 8.78 -10.62
N ARG A 94 -2.59 7.52 -10.26
CA ARG A 94 -1.36 7.18 -9.52
C ARG A 94 -0.13 7.44 -10.38
N GLU A 95 -0.22 7.10 -11.66
CA GLU A 95 0.87 7.22 -12.63
C GLU A 95 1.35 8.67 -12.73
N GLU A 96 0.44 9.63 -12.82
CA GLU A 96 0.78 11.05 -12.82
C GLU A 96 1.50 11.49 -11.54
N ALA A 97 1.01 11.04 -10.37
CA ALA A 97 1.63 11.34 -9.09
C ALA A 97 3.05 10.77 -9.00
N VAL A 98 3.25 9.51 -9.41
CA VAL A 98 4.56 8.84 -9.44
C VAL A 98 5.53 9.57 -10.38
N GLN A 99 5.08 9.95 -11.59
CA GLN A 99 5.92 10.70 -12.53
C GLN A 99 6.28 12.09 -12.00
N PHE A 100 5.38 12.73 -11.26
CA PHE A 100 5.67 13.98 -10.58
C PHE A 100 6.77 13.78 -9.52
N VAL A 101 6.64 12.80 -8.63
CA VAL A 101 7.64 12.51 -7.59
C VAL A 101 9.00 12.20 -8.20
N LYS A 102 9.07 11.37 -9.26
CA LYS A 102 10.33 11.08 -9.96
C LYS A 102 11.05 12.33 -10.46
N LYS A 103 10.31 13.33 -10.94
CA LYS A 103 10.88 14.62 -11.36
C LYS A 103 11.38 15.44 -10.18
N GLU A 104 10.68 15.41 -9.05
CA GLU A 104 11.11 16.11 -7.83
C GLU A 104 12.36 15.47 -7.22
N LEU A 105 12.40 14.14 -7.08
CA LEU A 105 13.57 13.41 -6.56
C LEU A 105 14.83 13.66 -7.40
N ALA A 106 14.70 13.74 -8.72
CA ALA A 106 15.81 14.04 -9.61
C ALA A 106 16.48 15.40 -9.33
N LYS A 107 15.75 16.38 -8.76
CA LYS A 107 16.34 17.67 -8.35
C LYS A 107 17.31 17.53 -7.17
N PHE A 108 17.22 16.43 -6.43
CA PHE A 108 18.09 16.09 -5.33
C PHE A 108 19.15 15.06 -5.71
N GLU A 109 19.27 14.72 -7.01
CA GLU A 109 20.13 13.64 -7.54
C GLU A 109 19.72 12.23 -7.05
N GLU A 110 18.51 12.09 -6.51
CA GLU A 110 17.94 10.83 -6.06
C GLU A 110 17.08 10.17 -7.16
N LYS A 111 16.89 8.85 -7.05
CA LYS A 111 16.00 8.08 -7.92
C LYS A 111 15.03 7.29 -7.07
N ALA A 112 13.75 7.34 -7.45
CA ALA A 112 12.75 6.47 -6.85
C ALA A 112 13.15 5.00 -7.02
N GLU A 113 13.21 4.27 -5.93
CA GLU A 113 13.28 2.81 -5.98
C GLU A 113 11.92 2.23 -6.37
N GLU A 114 11.91 1.05 -6.99
CA GLU A 114 10.67 0.31 -7.30
C GLU A 114 9.83 0.08 -6.04
N SER A 115 10.50 -0.12 -4.90
CA SER A 115 9.89 -0.26 -3.58
C SER A 115 9.04 0.95 -3.19
N GLU A 116 9.55 2.16 -3.40
CA GLU A 116 8.90 3.42 -3.05
C GLU A 116 7.71 3.69 -3.97
N ASP A 117 7.86 3.37 -5.26
CA ASP A 117 6.78 3.42 -6.25
C ASP A 117 5.61 2.49 -5.88
N GLU A 118 5.87 1.36 -5.22
CA GLU A 118 4.84 0.42 -4.77
C GLU A 118 4.22 0.78 -3.42
N THR A 119 4.97 1.40 -2.50
CA THR A 119 4.43 1.89 -1.23
C THR A 119 3.67 3.19 -1.35
N GLY A 120 3.98 4.01 -2.37
CA GLY A 120 3.49 5.37 -2.46
C GLY A 120 4.13 6.27 -1.39
N ASP A 121 5.36 5.97 -0.98
CA ASP A 121 6.11 6.72 0.03
C ASP A 121 7.57 6.83 -0.43
N TRP A 122 8.02 8.04 -0.69
CA TRP A 122 9.38 8.33 -1.16
C TRP A 122 10.06 9.31 -0.22
N SER A 123 11.38 9.17 -0.05
CA SER A 123 12.12 10.05 0.84
C SER A 123 13.48 10.47 0.28
N VAL A 124 13.89 11.70 0.60
CA VAL A 124 15.26 12.18 0.32
C VAL A 124 16.03 12.18 1.62
N ILE A 125 17.07 11.35 1.71
CA ILE A 125 17.87 11.20 2.92
C ILE A 125 19.23 11.89 2.73
N LYS A 126 19.51 12.90 3.54
CA LYS A 126 20.83 13.57 3.59
C LYS A 126 21.37 13.49 5.00
N ASP A 127 22.65 13.17 5.15
CA ASP A 127 23.32 13.02 6.46
C ASP A 127 22.54 12.14 7.45
N ARG A 128 21.98 11.03 6.95
CA ARG A 128 21.18 10.05 7.70
C ARG A 128 19.87 10.62 8.27
N LYS A 129 19.38 11.74 7.73
CA LYS A 129 18.09 12.35 8.10
C LYS A 129 17.20 12.49 6.88
N VAL A 130 15.91 12.18 7.05
CA VAL A 130 14.90 12.49 6.04
C VAL A 130 14.78 14.01 5.95
N THR A 131 15.04 14.55 4.77
CA THR A 131 14.93 15.99 4.49
C THR A 131 13.63 16.32 3.77
N HIS A 132 13.21 15.46 2.85
CA HIS A 132 11.96 15.57 2.13
C HIS A 132 11.24 14.22 2.16
N GLN A 133 9.91 14.26 2.27
CA GLN A 133 9.08 13.07 2.16
C GLN A 133 7.88 13.36 1.25
N TYR A 134 7.56 12.40 0.41
CA TYR A 134 6.42 12.43 -0.51
C TYR A 134 5.52 11.25 -0.17
N ILE A 135 4.27 11.50 0.23
CA ILE A 135 3.33 10.43 0.62
C ILE A 135 2.08 10.52 -0.26
N LEU A 136 1.81 9.45 -0.99
CA LEU A 136 0.64 9.31 -1.85
C LEU A 136 -0.53 8.67 -1.12
N THR A 137 -1.65 9.36 -1.14
CA THR A 137 -2.91 8.97 -0.53
C THR A 137 -3.96 8.78 -1.61
N LEU A 138 -4.68 7.68 -1.58
CA LEU A 138 -5.87 7.48 -2.41
C LEU A 138 -7.08 8.07 -1.69
N VAL A 139 -7.79 8.97 -2.35
CA VAL A 139 -8.92 9.73 -1.82
C VAL A 139 -10.20 9.29 -2.53
N LEU A 140 -11.15 8.76 -1.77
CA LEU A 140 -12.50 8.42 -2.24
C LEU A 140 -13.50 9.45 -1.74
N LYS A 141 -14.08 10.22 -2.65
CA LYS A 141 -15.13 11.21 -2.40
C LYS A 141 -16.51 10.54 -2.37
N ASN A 142 -17.49 11.23 -1.81
CA ASN A 142 -18.89 10.83 -1.71
C ASN A 142 -19.16 9.45 -1.08
N GLN A 143 -18.29 8.98 -0.17
CA GLN A 143 -18.52 7.76 0.61
C GLN A 143 -19.41 8.07 1.81
N LYS A 144 -20.52 7.34 1.99
CA LYS A 144 -21.35 7.45 3.21
C LYS A 144 -20.51 7.01 4.43
N SER A 145 -20.13 7.95 5.29
CA SER A 145 -19.51 7.66 6.59
C SER A 145 -20.51 7.86 7.73
N SER A 146 -20.25 7.23 8.88
CA SER A 146 -21.01 7.42 10.12
C SER A 146 -20.78 8.80 10.76
N THR A 147 -19.78 9.55 10.30
CA THR A 147 -19.36 10.85 10.86
C THR A 147 -19.74 12.05 9.98
N GLY A 148 -20.40 11.84 8.84
CA GLY A 148 -20.81 12.91 7.93
C GLY A 148 -19.69 13.44 7.02
N GLU A 149 -18.46 12.93 7.16
CA GLU A 149 -17.41 13.19 6.16
C GLU A 149 -17.66 12.32 4.93
N ASN A 150 -17.83 12.98 3.79
CA ASN A 150 -18.05 12.32 2.50
C ASN A 150 -16.75 11.77 1.89
N THR A 151 -15.59 11.91 2.54
CA THR A 151 -14.29 11.58 1.95
C THR A 151 -13.55 10.56 2.81
N LYS A 152 -13.15 9.43 2.22
CA LYS A 152 -12.24 8.46 2.83
C LYS A 152 -10.85 8.59 2.22
N ARG A 153 -9.83 8.43 3.07
CA ARG A 153 -8.41 8.48 2.67
C ARG A 153 -7.76 7.16 3.03
N TYR A 154 -7.01 6.61 2.09
CA TYR A 154 -6.29 5.36 2.24
C TYR A 154 -4.82 5.62 1.92
N ALA A 155 -3.94 4.97 2.68
CA ALA A 155 -2.59 4.77 2.16
C ALA A 155 -2.70 4.11 0.78
N ASN A 156 -1.83 4.47 -0.15
CA ASN A 156 -1.86 3.93 -1.51
C ASN A 156 -0.70 2.95 -1.70
N SER A 157 -0.54 2.01 -0.77
CA SER A 157 0.50 0.97 -0.80
C SER A 157 -0.04 -0.32 -1.40
N ASN A 158 0.68 -0.88 -2.38
CA ASN A 158 0.36 -2.14 -3.02
C ASN A 158 0.44 -3.31 -2.01
N MET A 159 -0.65 -4.07 -1.89
CA MET A 159 -0.76 -5.27 -1.05
C MET A 159 0.31 -6.31 -1.38
N ASN A 160 0.64 -6.55 -2.65
CA ASN A 160 1.66 -7.53 -3.03
C ASN A 160 3.03 -7.13 -2.43
N TYR A 161 3.35 -5.84 -2.54
CA TYR A 161 4.58 -5.31 -1.96
C TYR A 161 4.56 -5.33 -0.42
N PHE A 162 3.43 -5.00 0.21
CA PHE A 162 3.23 -5.16 1.65
C PHE A 162 3.47 -6.62 2.10
N LEU A 163 2.92 -7.59 1.38
CA LEU A 163 3.10 -9.02 1.65
C LEU A 163 4.57 -9.43 1.49
N LYS A 164 5.26 -8.92 0.46
CA LYS A 164 6.70 -9.14 0.22
C LYS A 164 7.55 -8.63 1.39
N GLN A 165 7.39 -7.37 1.79
CA GLN A 165 8.14 -6.80 2.91
C GLN A 165 7.94 -7.58 4.22
N ARG A 166 6.69 -7.96 4.51
CA ARG A 166 6.37 -8.73 5.71
C ARG A 166 7.00 -10.12 5.68
N LYS A 167 6.96 -10.81 4.52
CA LYS A 167 7.59 -12.11 4.33
C LYS A 167 9.10 -12.04 4.47
N ASP A 168 9.74 -11.01 3.90
CA ASP A 168 11.18 -10.81 4.00
C ASP A 168 11.61 -10.49 5.44
N GLY A 169 10.88 -9.61 6.14
CA GLY A 169 11.13 -9.31 7.55
C GLY A 169 11.00 -10.55 8.46
N LEU A 170 9.97 -11.38 8.25
CA LEU A 170 9.79 -12.62 9.00
C LEU A 170 10.88 -13.64 8.71
N ASN A 171 11.31 -13.76 7.45
CA ASN A 171 12.41 -14.65 7.05
C ASN A 171 13.75 -14.21 7.66
N GLN A 172 13.99 -12.90 7.80
CA GLN A 172 15.20 -12.38 8.45
C GLN A 172 15.22 -12.70 9.95
N ILE A 173 14.08 -12.55 10.65
CA ILE A 173 13.97 -12.93 12.08
C ILE A 173 14.27 -14.43 12.25
N ALA A 174 13.63 -15.29 11.46
CA ALA A 174 13.84 -16.74 11.54
C ALA A 174 15.30 -17.17 11.26
N LYS A 175 15.98 -16.49 10.32
CA LYS A 175 17.40 -16.72 10.03
C LYS A 175 18.30 -16.30 11.20
N ASN A 176 18.02 -15.15 11.82
CA ASN A 176 18.77 -14.66 12.96
C ASN A 176 18.59 -15.54 14.19
N ASP A 177 17.39 -16.06 14.43
CA ASP A 177 17.13 -17.01 15.52
C ASP A 177 17.86 -18.35 15.29
N THR A 178 17.91 -18.82 14.05
CA THR A 178 18.65 -20.04 13.68
C THR A 178 20.17 -19.84 13.83
N ALA A 179 20.68 -18.64 13.53
CA ALA A 179 22.09 -18.29 13.70
C ALA A 179 22.46 -18.16 15.19
N ALA A 180 21.63 -17.49 16.00
CA ALA A 180 21.82 -17.35 17.44
C ALA A 180 21.80 -18.71 18.16
N ALA A 181 20.91 -19.63 17.76
CA ALA A 181 20.86 -20.99 18.29
C ALA A 181 22.09 -21.84 17.93
N ARG A 182 22.82 -21.50 16.85
CA ARG A 182 24.05 -22.20 16.43
C ARG A 182 25.33 -21.63 17.03
N SER A 183 25.32 -20.37 17.46
CA SER A 183 26.48 -19.72 18.11
C SER A 183 26.49 -19.87 19.64
N GLY A 184 25.44 -20.45 20.23
CA GLY A 184 25.29 -20.64 21.68
C GLY A 184 25.40 -22.10 22.15
N GLY A 185 26.02 -22.99 21.37
CA GLY A 185 26.22 -24.40 21.68
C GLY A 185 27.68 -24.76 21.96
#